data_AF-E8U3H1-F1
#
_entry.id   AF-E8U3H1-F1
#
_cell.length_a   1.000
_cell.length_b   1.000
_cell.length_c   1.000
_cell.angle_alpha   90.00
_cell.angle_beta   90.00
_cell.angle_gamma   90.00
#
_symmetry.space_group_name_H-M   'P 1'
#
loop_
_entity.id
_entity.type
_entity.pdbx_description
1 polymer ?
#
loop_
_entity_poly.entity_id
_entity_poly.type
_entity_poly.pdbx_seq_one_letter_code
_entity_poly.pdbx_strand_id
1 'polypeptide(L)'
;MDVFDPALLDNAAQSPWGTPGTFAVIERRGRPWRLTCIETAEEHLYTVHGGQQYARDTGFRLNATAANRTDQLVPLTEARLTYLQVLAFQREVTQWQPSLDAPAQVRAYGALARAWRQASGPTS
;
A
#
# COMPACT_ATOMS: atom_id res chain seq x y z
N MET A 1 5.67 -12.07 -13.02
CA MET A 1 5.59 -11.85 -11.57
C MET A 1 4.20 -11.34 -11.33
N ASP A 2 3.27 -12.25 -11.01
CA ASP A 2 1.88 -11.92 -10.71
C ASP A 2 1.83 -11.12 -9.41
N VAL A 3 1.26 -9.91 -9.45
CA VAL A 3 1.25 -8.96 -8.32
C VAL A 3 -0.09 -8.99 -7.57
N PHE A 4 -0.96 -9.96 -7.86
CA PHE A 4 -2.34 -9.92 -7.36
C PHE A 4 -2.78 -11.29 -6.87
N ASP A 5 -2.73 -11.46 -5.54
CA ASP A 5 -3.35 -12.58 -4.84
C ASP A 5 -4.51 -12.04 -3.98
N PRO A 6 -5.78 -12.35 -4.29
CA PRO A 6 -6.92 -11.97 -3.47
C PRO A 6 -6.85 -12.56 -2.04
N ALA A 7 -6.03 -13.58 -1.79
CA ALA A 7 -5.76 -14.08 -0.43
C ALA A 7 -5.06 -13.05 0.48
N LEU A 8 -4.53 -11.96 -0.08
CA LEU A 8 -3.97 -10.85 0.71
C LEU A 8 -5.03 -10.08 1.50
N LEU A 9 -6.32 -10.15 1.11
CA LEU A 9 -7.42 -9.48 1.80
C LEU A 9 -8.01 -10.33 2.95
N ASP A 10 -7.93 -11.66 2.86
CA ASP A 10 -8.51 -12.57 3.86
C ASP A 10 -7.74 -12.60 5.19
N ASN A 11 -6.47 -12.17 5.21
CA ASN A 11 -5.66 -12.09 6.44
C ASN A 11 -6.05 -10.92 7.37
N ALA A 12 -6.92 -9.99 6.94
CA ALA A 12 -7.30 -8.82 7.74
C ALA A 12 -8.40 -9.08 8.80
N ALA A 13 -8.97 -10.28 8.85
CA ALA A 13 -10.22 -10.52 9.59
C ALA A 13 -10.09 -10.96 11.07
N GLN A 14 -8.90 -11.35 11.57
CA GLN A 14 -8.77 -12.01 12.88
C GLN A 14 -8.06 -11.18 13.97
N SER A 15 -7.52 -10.03 13.60
CA SER A 15 -7.01 -8.98 14.47
C SER A 15 -7.14 -7.71 13.64
N PRO A 16 -7.70 -6.59 14.16
CA PRO A 16 -7.91 -5.42 13.32
C PRO A 16 -6.63 -5.00 12.60
N TRP A 17 -5.47 -5.33 13.16
CA TRP A 17 -4.15 -4.95 12.65
C TRP A 17 -3.39 -6.08 11.95
N GLY A 18 -3.82 -7.36 12.03
CA GLY A 18 -3.16 -8.49 11.38
C GLY A 18 -2.06 -9.21 12.19
N THR A 19 -1.49 -10.26 11.58
CA THR A 19 -0.35 -11.08 12.05
C THR A 19 0.91 -10.77 11.23
N PRO A 20 2.12 -11.23 11.63
CA PRO A 20 3.31 -11.15 10.79
C PRO A 20 3.04 -11.69 9.37
N GLY A 21 3.48 -10.95 8.35
CA GLY A 21 3.18 -11.21 6.94
C GLY A 21 1.95 -10.46 6.41
N THR A 22 1.15 -9.84 7.27
CA THR A 22 -0.03 -9.07 6.86
C THR A 22 0.37 -7.70 6.31
N PHE A 23 -0.26 -7.30 5.20
CA PHE A 23 -0.12 -5.95 4.65
C PHE A 23 -0.94 -4.94 5.42
N ALA A 24 -0.36 -3.77 5.61
CA ALA A 24 -0.97 -2.63 6.29
C ALA A 24 -0.62 -1.33 5.56
N VAL A 25 -1.28 -0.24 5.92
CA VAL A 25 -1.02 1.08 5.38
C VAL A 25 -0.44 1.98 6.45
N ILE A 26 0.55 2.78 6.09
CA ILE A 26 1.04 3.88 6.92
C ILE A 26 0.36 5.15 6.40
N GLU A 27 -0.54 5.69 7.21
CA GLU A 27 -1.13 7.01 7.01
C GLU A 27 -0.24 8.07 7.66
N ARG A 28 0.08 9.10 6.89
CA ARG A 28 0.84 10.26 7.36
C ARG A 28 0.14 11.52 6.91
N ARG A 29 -0.10 12.44 7.85
CA ARG A 29 -0.75 13.71 7.54
C ARG A 29 0.05 14.50 6.50
N GLY A 30 -0.62 14.92 5.43
CA GLY A 30 -0.03 15.74 4.37
C GLY A 30 0.96 15.02 3.45
N ARG A 31 1.07 13.68 3.52
CA ARG A 31 1.89 12.89 2.60
C ARG A 31 1.08 11.74 1.98
N PRO A 32 1.46 11.27 0.79
CA PRO A 32 0.89 10.05 0.24
C PRO A 32 1.04 8.88 1.21
N TRP A 33 -0.02 8.09 1.34
CA TRP A 33 0.01 6.85 2.13
C TRP A 33 0.99 5.85 1.53
N ARG A 34 1.43 4.91 2.36
CA ARG A 34 2.39 3.89 1.94
C ARG A 34 1.91 2.51 2.35
N LEU A 35 2.06 1.55 1.45
CA LEU A 35 1.92 0.14 1.79
C LEU A 35 3.13 -0.32 2.61
N THR A 36 2.89 -1.16 3.60
CA THR A 36 3.92 -1.84 4.39
C THR A 36 3.49 -3.26 4.75
N CYS A 37 4.41 -4.05 5.28
CA CYS A 37 4.15 -5.39 5.80
C CYS A 37 4.53 -5.44 7.28
N ILE A 38 3.73 -6.10 8.10
CA ILE A 38 4.05 -6.38 9.49
C ILE A 38 5.07 -7.50 9.54
N GLU A 39 6.25 -7.23 10.10
CA GLU A 39 7.33 -8.22 10.24
C GLU A 39 7.24 -8.94 11.57
N THR A 40 6.93 -8.21 12.65
CA THR A 40 6.74 -8.80 13.98
C THR A 40 5.52 -8.21 14.68
N ALA A 41 4.89 -9.04 15.50
CA ALA A 41 3.73 -8.70 16.31
C ALA A 41 3.96 -9.19 17.73
N GLU A 42 4.25 -8.26 18.64
CA GLU A 42 4.40 -8.52 20.07
C GLU A 42 3.12 -8.10 20.82
N GLU A 43 3.11 -8.24 22.13
CA GLU A 43 1.92 -7.99 22.95
C GLU A 43 1.38 -6.56 22.76
N HIS A 44 2.27 -5.56 22.67
CA HIS A 44 1.90 -4.14 22.58
C HIS A 44 2.47 -3.42 21.37
N LEU A 45 3.16 -4.12 20.47
CA LEU A 45 4.00 -3.50 19.46
C LEU A 45 3.93 -4.25 18.12
N TYR A 46 3.89 -3.48 17.03
CA TYR A 46 4.13 -3.95 15.68
C TYR A 46 5.46 -3.40 15.16
N THR A 47 6.32 -4.27 14.64
CA THR A 47 7.43 -3.85 13.79
C THR A 47 7.04 -4.11 12.35
N VAL A 48 7.18 -3.09 11.51
CA VAL A 48 6.90 -3.18 10.08
C VAL A 48 8.17 -3.14 9.26
N HIS A 49 8.05 -3.50 7.99
CA HIS A 49 9.14 -3.45 7.03
C HIS A 49 9.86 -2.10 7.03
N GLY A 50 11.18 -2.14 7.23
CA GLY A 50 12.02 -0.96 7.44
C GLY A 50 12.24 -0.61 8.92
N GLY A 51 11.82 -1.46 9.85
CA GLY A 51 12.15 -1.38 11.28
C GLY A 51 11.40 -0.30 12.06
N GLN A 52 10.32 0.26 11.51
CA GLN A 52 9.50 1.22 12.26
C GLN A 52 8.56 0.49 13.22
N GLN A 53 8.35 1.08 14.39
CA GLN A 53 7.56 0.49 15.47
C GLN A 53 6.30 1.29 15.72
N TYR A 54 5.20 0.57 15.91
CA TYR A 54 3.87 1.14 16.14
C TYR A 54 3.22 0.47 17.34
N ALA A 55 2.45 1.23 18.09
CA ALA A 55 1.65 0.74 19.20
C ALA A 55 0.53 -0.15 18.64
N ARG A 56 0.36 -1.35 19.19
CA ARG A 56 -0.62 -2.33 18.69
C ARG A 56 -2.07 -1.94 18.98
N ASP A 57 -2.30 -1.17 20.03
CA ASP A 57 -3.61 -0.72 20.47
C ASP A 57 -4.14 0.48 19.67
N THR A 58 -3.26 1.41 19.33
CA THR A 58 -3.63 2.70 18.71
C THR A 58 -3.14 2.85 17.27
N GLY A 59 -2.17 2.03 16.85
CA GLY A 59 -1.50 2.15 15.56
C GLY A 59 -0.54 3.33 15.47
N PHE A 60 -0.34 4.12 16.53
CA PHE A 60 0.58 5.27 16.47
C PHE A 60 2.05 4.84 16.50
N ARG A 61 2.87 5.55 15.74
CA ARG A 61 4.31 5.30 15.70
C ARG A 61 4.99 5.62 17.03
N LEU A 62 5.70 4.65 17.58
CA LEU A 62 6.38 4.74 18.88
C LEU A 62 7.76 5.42 18.80
N ASN A 63 8.48 5.21 17.70
CA ASN A 63 9.86 5.70 17.51
C ASN A 63 9.93 6.96 16.63
N ALA A 64 8.89 7.79 16.62
CA ALA A 64 8.84 8.99 15.78
C ALA A 64 9.63 10.16 16.40
N THR A 65 10.52 10.77 15.61
CA THR A 65 11.02 12.12 15.90
C THR A 65 9.88 13.14 15.83
N ALA A 66 10.03 14.32 16.44
CA ALA A 66 8.97 15.34 16.50
C ALA A 66 8.34 15.68 15.13
N ALA A 67 9.10 15.56 14.04
CA ALA A 67 8.65 15.79 12.66
C ALA A 67 7.81 14.64 12.04
N ASN A 68 7.80 13.44 12.65
CA ASN A 68 7.09 12.25 12.17
C ASN A 68 5.96 11.82 13.14
N ARG A 69 5.53 12.71 14.04
CA ARG A 69 4.51 12.45 15.09
C ARG A 69 3.09 12.13 14.60
N THR A 70 2.90 11.94 13.31
CA THR A 70 1.57 11.71 12.69
C THR A 70 1.51 10.42 11.88
N ASP A 71 2.51 9.55 12.00
CA ASP A 71 2.48 8.25 11.34
C ASP A 71 1.56 7.33 12.12
N GLN A 72 0.53 6.82 11.44
CA GLN A 72 -0.38 5.82 11.97
C GLN A 72 -0.35 4.60 11.07
N LEU A 73 -0.04 3.45 11.64
CA LEU A 73 -0.27 2.16 11.02
C LEU A 73 -1.76 1.89 11.06
N VAL A 74 -2.37 1.55 9.92
CA VAL A 74 -3.79 1.24 9.80
C VAL A 74 -3.99 -0.02 8.95
N PRO A 75 -5.12 -0.71 9.10
CA PRO A 75 -5.38 -1.93 8.35
C PRO A 75 -5.51 -1.65 6.86
N LEU A 76 -5.05 -2.59 6.01
CA LEU A 76 -5.33 -2.52 4.59
C LEU A 76 -6.82 -2.78 4.36
N THR A 77 -7.48 -1.84 3.70
CA THR A 77 -8.89 -1.95 3.28
C THR A 77 -8.94 -1.77 1.77
N GLU A 78 -10.01 -2.21 1.13
CA GLU A 78 -10.20 -2.05 -0.32
C GLU A 78 -10.03 -0.58 -0.75
N ALA A 79 -10.68 0.36 -0.07
CA ALA A 79 -10.55 1.79 -0.37
C ALA A 79 -9.11 2.32 -0.27
N ARG A 80 -8.34 1.87 0.73
CA ARG A 80 -6.92 2.23 0.89
C ARG A 80 -6.07 1.62 -0.21
N LEU A 81 -6.35 0.38 -0.60
CA LEU A 81 -5.68 -0.30 -1.69
C LEU A 81 -5.91 0.43 -3.02
N THR A 82 -7.17 0.78 -3.32
CA THR A 82 -7.53 1.56 -4.52
C THR A 82 -6.80 2.91 -4.55
N TYR A 83 -6.77 3.64 -3.43
CA TYR A 83 -6.04 4.91 -3.34
C TYR A 83 -4.54 4.73 -3.67
N LEU A 84 -3.90 3.71 -3.09
CA LEU A 84 -2.49 3.40 -3.35
C LEU A 84 -2.23 3.02 -4.81
N GLN A 85 -3.15 2.28 -5.44
CA GLN A 85 -3.08 1.95 -6.86
C GLN A 85 -3.17 3.20 -7.74
N VAL A 86 -4.08 4.14 -7.43
CA VAL A 86 -4.22 5.40 -8.17
C VAL A 86 -2.94 6.22 -8.08
N LEU A 87 -2.35 6.31 -6.88
CA LEU A 87 -1.06 6.99 -6.70
C LEU A 87 0.08 6.34 -7.48
N ALA A 88 0.15 5.01 -7.49
CA ALA A 88 1.16 4.27 -8.26
C ALA A 88 1.00 4.54 -9.76
N PHE A 89 -0.23 4.46 -10.27
CA PHE A 89 -0.54 4.77 -11.67
C PHE A 89 -0.18 6.21 -12.03
N GLN A 90 -0.55 7.19 -11.20
CA GLN A 90 -0.21 8.60 -11.45
C GLN A 90 1.30 8.83 -11.53
N ARG A 91 2.10 8.18 -10.67
CA ARG A 91 3.56 8.27 -10.72
C ARG A 91 4.12 7.74 -12.04
N GLU A 92 3.66 6.56 -12.45
CA GLU A 92 4.06 5.94 -13.72
C GLU A 92 3.68 6.81 -14.91
N VAL A 93 2.43 7.30 -14.96
CA VAL A 93 1.95 8.13 -16.07
C VAL A 93 2.67 9.48 -16.15
N THR A 94 3.03 10.09 -15.01
CA THR A 94 3.74 11.38 -15.01
C THR A 94 5.18 11.23 -15.54
N GLN A 95 5.77 10.05 -15.39
CA GLN A 95 7.10 9.74 -15.90
C GLN A 95 7.08 9.21 -17.33
N TRP A 96 5.90 8.79 -17.82
CA TRP A 96 5.72 8.24 -19.14
C TRP A 96 5.94 9.31 -20.22
N GLN A 97 6.93 9.07 -21.07
CA GLN A 97 7.23 9.93 -22.21
C GLN A 97 7.18 9.06 -23.48
N PRO A 98 5.97 8.87 -24.06
CA PRO A 98 5.75 7.93 -25.16
C PRO A 98 6.66 8.17 -26.37
N SER A 99 7.11 9.41 -26.58
CA SER A 99 8.01 9.81 -27.65
C SER A 99 9.48 9.45 -27.42
N LEU A 100 9.88 9.16 -26.17
CA LEU A 100 11.26 8.83 -25.77
C LEU A 100 11.40 7.38 -25.30
N ASP A 101 10.29 6.74 -24.92
CA ASP A 101 10.29 5.39 -24.37
C ASP A 101 10.44 4.32 -25.46
N ALA A 102 11.18 3.27 -25.14
CA ALA A 102 11.35 2.15 -26.05
C ALA A 102 9.99 1.48 -26.35
N PRO A 103 9.74 0.98 -27.58
CA PRO A 103 8.47 0.35 -27.94
C PRO A 103 8.01 -0.79 -27.00
N ALA A 104 8.95 -1.43 -26.30
CA ALA A 104 8.66 -2.44 -25.29
C ALA A 104 7.99 -1.86 -24.03
N GLN A 105 8.41 -0.69 -23.56
CA GLN A 105 7.80 0.00 -22.41
C GLN A 105 6.40 0.49 -22.75
N VAL A 106 6.19 1.04 -23.94
CA VAL A 106 4.85 1.45 -24.42
C VAL A 106 3.87 0.28 -24.43
N ARG A 107 4.32 -0.92 -24.83
CA ARG A 107 3.50 -2.14 -24.78
C ARG A 107 3.19 -2.59 -23.34
N ALA A 108 4.13 -2.46 -22.42
CA ALA A 108 3.93 -2.78 -21.00
C ALA A 108 2.88 -1.85 -20.35
N TYR A 109 2.94 -0.55 -20.63
CA TYR A 109 1.92 0.41 -20.18
C TYR A 109 0.54 0.11 -20.80
N GLY A 110 0.48 -0.29 -22.07
CA GLY A 110 -0.77 -0.73 -22.70
C GLY A 110 -1.37 -2.00 -22.08
N ALA A 111 -0.55 -2.90 -21.52
CA ALA A 111 -1.03 -4.06 -20.77
C ALA A 111 -1.59 -3.65 -19.40
N LEU A 112 -0.88 -2.78 -18.67
CA LEU A 112 -1.33 -2.20 -17.39
C LEU A 112 -2.65 -1.44 -17.53
N ALA A 113 -2.79 -0.60 -18.55
CA ALA A 113 -4.02 0.16 -18.79
C ALA A 113 -5.24 -0.74 -19.10
N ARG A 114 -5.02 -1.86 -19.81
CA ARG A 114 -6.07 -2.86 -20.07
C ARG A 114 -6.47 -3.61 -18.81
N ALA A 115 -5.50 -4.04 -18.00
CA ALA A 115 -5.76 -4.69 -16.71
C ALA A 115 -6.52 -3.76 -15.76
N TRP A 116 -6.14 -2.48 -15.70
CA TRP A 116 -6.85 -1.46 -14.93
C TRP A 116 -8.30 -1.32 -15.40
N ARG A 117 -8.54 -1.16 -16.71
CA ARG A 117 -9.90 -1.05 -17.27
C ARG A 117 -10.76 -2.29 -16.96
N GLN A 118 -10.16 -3.49 -16.97
CA GLN A 118 -10.86 -4.74 -16.66
C GLN A 118 -11.18 -4.87 -15.17
N ALA A 119 -10.26 -4.48 -14.29
CA ALA A 119 -10.46 -4.46 -12.84
C ALA A 119 -11.45 -3.37 -12.40
N SER A 120 -11.46 -2.24 -13.11
CA SER A 120 -12.34 -1.09 -12.86
C SER A 120 -13.66 -1.18 -13.66
N GLY A 121 -14.24 -2.38 -13.81
CA GLY A 121 -15.42 -2.65 -14.63
C GLY A 121 -16.54 -1.60 -14.48
N PRO A 122 -17.45 -1.45 -15.46
CA PRO A 122 -18.39 -0.34 -15.52
C PRO A 122 -19.17 -0.24 -14.21
N THR A 123 -19.03 0.90 -13.53
CA THR A 123 -19.86 1.28 -12.40
C THR A 123 -21.32 1.20 -12.85
N SER A 124 -22.01 0.17 -12.38
CA SER A 124 -23.44 -0.06 -12.59
C SER A 124 -24.20 0.44 -11.37
#